data_AF-A0A920IXV1-F1
#
_entry.id   AF-A0A920IXV1-F1
#
_cell.length_a   1.000
_cell.length_b   1.000
_cell.length_c   1.000
_cell.angle_alpha   90.00
_cell.angle_beta   90.00
_cell.angle_gamma   90.00
#
_symmetry.space_group_name_H-M   'P 1'
#
loop_
_entity.id
_entity.type
_entity.pdbx_description
1 polymer ?
#
loop_
_entity_poly.entity_id
_entity_poly.type
_entity_poly.pdbx_seq_one_letter_code
_entity_poly.pdbx_strand_id
1 'polypeptide(L)'
;MSKYLESAGLDKYLDDIGFQTVGYGCTTCIGNSGPLPTEIAEEVDHNELSVAAVLSGNRNFEGRVHPQVKANYLASPMLVVLYALAGTGNIDFSVDPISNDKNGNPVFPFKGFVAIS
;
A
#
# COMPACT_ATOMS: atom_id res chain seq x y z
N MET A 1 13.78 8.46 -9.93
CA MET A 1 13.17 8.09 -8.64
C MET A 1 14.14 7.28 -7.79
N SER A 2 14.58 6.09 -8.22
CA SER A 2 15.45 5.22 -7.38
C SER A 2 16.75 5.90 -6.92
N LYS A 3 17.47 6.62 -7.81
CA LYS A 3 18.66 7.40 -7.42
C LYS A 3 18.38 8.49 -6.37
N TYR A 4 17.18 9.09 -6.39
CA TYR A 4 16.79 10.11 -5.41
C TYR A 4 16.53 9.46 -4.04
N LEU A 5 15.82 8.33 -4.02
CA LEU A 5 15.58 7.56 -2.81
C LEU A 5 16.89 7.03 -2.20
N GLU A 6 17.79 6.52 -3.03
CA GLU A 6 19.13 6.07 -2.64
C GLU A 6 19.97 7.22 -2.07
N SER A 7 19.98 8.39 -2.72
CA SER A 7 20.69 9.56 -2.21
C SER A 7 20.14 10.07 -0.86
N ALA A 8 18.86 9.83 -0.60
CA ALA A 8 18.20 10.13 0.67
C ALA A 8 18.32 9.00 1.71
N GLY A 9 18.87 7.84 1.33
CA GLY A 9 18.94 6.64 2.16
C GLY A 9 17.59 5.98 2.45
N LEU A 10 16.53 6.35 1.72
CA LEU A 10 15.16 5.86 1.92
C LEU A 10 14.92 4.51 1.24
N ASP A 11 15.72 4.15 0.25
CA ASP A 11 15.67 2.87 -0.46
C ASP A 11 15.70 1.69 0.52
N LYS A 12 16.66 1.70 1.47
CA LYS A 12 16.81 0.62 2.45
C LYS A 12 15.58 0.47 3.36
N TYR A 13 15.04 1.58 3.85
CA TYR A 13 13.87 1.55 4.71
C TYR A 13 12.61 1.07 3.98
N LEU A 14 12.48 1.41 2.69
CA LEU A 14 11.38 0.93 1.86
C LEU A 14 11.53 -0.56 1.55
N ASP A 15 12.75 -1.02 1.26
CA ASP A 15 13.03 -2.44 1.04
C ASP A 15 12.69 -3.29 2.27
N ASP A 16 13.05 -2.83 3.48
CA ASP A 16 12.77 -3.52 4.76
C ASP A 16 11.27 -3.74 5.01
N ILE A 17 10.41 -2.90 4.44
CA ILE A 17 8.94 -3.02 4.54
C ILE A 17 8.29 -3.55 3.26
N GLY A 18 9.08 -4.12 2.33
CA GLY A 18 8.58 -4.81 1.14
C GLY A 18 8.30 -3.94 -0.08
N PHE A 19 8.81 -2.70 -0.10
CA PHE A 19 8.67 -1.77 -1.23
C PHE A 19 9.92 -1.74 -2.11
N GLN A 20 10.30 -2.89 -2.68
CA GLN A 20 11.46 -2.97 -3.57
C GLN A 20 11.21 -2.41 -4.97
N THR A 21 12.28 -1.99 -5.64
CA THR A 21 12.22 -1.69 -7.08
C THR A 21 12.10 -2.99 -7.87
N VAL A 22 10.90 -3.30 -8.35
CA VAL A 22 10.62 -4.52 -9.14
C VAL A 22 10.90 -4.36 -10.64
N GLY A 23 11.05 -3.13 -11.13
CA GLY A 23 11.35 -2.84 -12.53
C GLY A 23 11.04 -1.41 -12.94
N TYR A 24 11.58 -0.98 -14.09
CA TYR A 24 11.34 0.34 -14.66
C TYR A 24 10.37 0.23 -15.84
N GLY A 25 9.08 0.34 -15.56
CA GLY A 25 8.01 0.25 -16.56
C GLY A 25 6.62 0.39 -15.94
N CYS A 26 5.57 0.26 -16.76
CA CYS A 26 4.21 0.50 -16.30
C CYS A 26 3.67 -0.54 -15.31
N THR A 27 4.15 -1.80 -15.35
CA THR A 27 3.84 -2.87 -14.37
C THR A 27 2.37 -2.90 -13.92
N THR A 28 2.10 -2.79 -12.62
CA THR A 28 0.76 -2.79 -12.00
C THR A 28 -0.15 -1.70 -12.56
N CYS A 29 0.37 -0.55 -13.00
CA CYS A 29 -0.44 0.55 -13.54
C CYS A 29 -1.24 0.15 -14.79
N ILE A 30 -0.79 -0.87 -15.52
CA ILE A 30 -1.49 -1.43 -16.69
C ILE A 30 -2.07 -2.82 -16.44
N GLY A 31 -2.04 -3.31 -15.20
CA GLY A 31 -2.56 -4.63 -14.82
C GLY A 31 -1.53 -5.76 -14.84
N ASN A 32 -0.25 -5.46 -15.06
CA ASN A 32 0.81 -6.46 -14.95
C ASN A 32 1.28 -6.57 -13.49
N SER A 33 0.35 -6.92 -12.60
CA SER A 33 0.55 -7.05 -11.15
C SER A 33 1.10 -8.42 -10.73
N GLY A 34 0.97 -9.43 -11.59
CA GLY A 34 1.29 -10.82 -11.24
C GLY A 34 0.21 -11.46 -10.36
N PRO A 35 0.35 -12.75 -10.02
CA PRO A 35 -0.63 -13.44 -9.18
C PRO A 35 -0.50 -13.00 -7.72
N LEU A 36 -1.62 -13.02 -7.00
CA LEU A 36 -1.61 -13.00 -5.54
C LEU A 36 -0.94 -14.28 -4.99
N PRO A 37 -0.35 -14.24 -3.77
CA PRO A 37 0.08 -15.46 -3.07
C PRO A 37 -1.06 -16.47 -3.00
N THR A 38 -0.75 -17.75 -3.20
CA THR A 38 -1.76 -18.81 -3.34
C THR A 38 -2.70 -18.86 -2.15
N GLU A 39 -2.18 -18.75 -0.92
CA GLU A 39 -3.03 -18.80 0.27
C GLU A 39 -4.02 -17.62 0.33
N ILE A 40 -3.61 -16.44 -0.14
CA ILE A 40 -4.49 -15.25 -0.21
C ILE A 40 -5.52 -15.41 -1.33
N ALA A 41 -5.09 -15.88 -2.50
CA ALA A 41 -5.98 -16.07 -3.65
C ALA A 41 -7.10 -17.07 -3.34
N GLU A 42 -6.76 -18.20 -2.71
CA GLU A 42 -7.73 -19.21 -2.30
C GLU A 42 -8.71 -18.68 -1.27
N GLU A 43 -8.23 -17.93 -0.27
CA GLU A 43 -9.08 -17.37 0.79
C GLU A 43 -10.07 -16.32 0.24
N VAL A 44 -9.62 -15.49 -0.71
CA VAL A 44 -10.47 -14.51 -1.39
C VAL A 44 -11.58 -15.18 -2.18
N ASP A 45 -11.26 -16.23 -2.92
CA ASP A 45 -12.24 -16.94 -3.75
C ASP A 45 -13.19 -17.79 -2.90
N HIS A 46 -12.67 -18.52 -1.91
CA HIS A 46 -13.45 -19.43 -1.06
C HIS A 46 -14.47 -18.69 -0.19
N ASN A 47 -14.12 -17.51 0.34
CA ASN A 47 -15.00 -16.73 1.22
C ASN A 47 -15.64 -15.54 0.51
N GLU A 48 -15.50 -15.45 -0.82
CA GLU A 48 -16.02 -14.35 -1.64
C GLU A 48 -15.66 -12.95 -1.10
N LEU A 49 -14.43 -12.79 -0.60
CA LEU A 49 -14.01 -11.57 0.09
C LEU A 49 -13.97 -10.38 -0.86
N SER A 50 -14.45 -9.24 -0.37
CA SER A 50 -14.26 -7.95 -1.04
C SER A 50 -12.92 -7.36 -0.65
N VAL A 51 -11.89 -7.63 -1.46
CA VAL A 51 -10.55 -7.08 -1.27
C VAL A 51 -10.34 -5.79 -2.07
N ALA A 52 -9.43 -4.96 -1.57
CA ALA A 52 -9.08 -3.68 -2.16
C ALA A 52 -7.59 -3.60 -2.52
N ALA A 53 -7.27 -2.92 -3.62
CA ALA A 53 -5.92 -2.48 -3.93
C ALA A 53 -5.82 -0.96 -3.85
N VAL A 54 -4.67 -0.48 -3.36
CA VAL A 54 -4.33 0.94 -3.33
C VAL A 54 -3.08 1.16 -4.17
N LEU A 55 -3.11 2.11 -5.10
CA LEU A 55 -2.02 2.35 -6.04
C LEU A 55 -1.79 3.84 -6.29
N SER A 56 -0.53 4.21 -6.55
CA SER A 56 -0.11 5.57 -6.92
C SER A 56 -0.06 5.82 -8.42
N GLY A 57 -0.89 5.08 -9.17
CA GLY A 57 -1.09 5.25 -10.61
C GLY A 57 -2.20 6.25 -10.96
N ASN A 58 -2.70 6.17 -12.19
CA ASN A 58 -3.70 7.12 -12.71
C ASN A 58 -5.05 6.50 -13.10
N ARG A 59 -5.21 5.17 -13.02
CA ARG A 59 -6.46 4.47 -13.39
C ARG A 59 -6.73 3.32 -12.42
N ASN A 60 -7.99 3.13 -12.04
CA ASN A 60 -8.44 2.18 -11.01
C ASN A 60 -9.75 1.45 -11.39
N PHE A 61 -9.97 1.17 -12.67
CA PHE A 61 -11.15 0.40 -13.10
C PHE A 61 -11.10 -1.04 -12.58
N GLU A 62 -12.27 -1.59 -12.25
CA GLU A 62 -12.43 -2.99 -11.81
C GLU A 62 -11.81 -3.96 -12.83
N GLY A 63 -11.13 -5.00 -12.34
CA GLY A 63 -10.46 -6.02 -13.17
C GLY A 63 -9.21 -5.53 -13.92
N ARG A 64 -8.88 -4.23 -13.87
CA ARG A 64 -7.68 -3.69 -14.55
C ARG A 64 -6.42 -3.88 -13.73
N VAL A 65 -6.48 -3.79 -12.41
CA VAL A 65 -5.29 -3.88 -11.54
C VAL A 65 -4.95 -5.35 -11.23
N HIS A 66 -5.96 -6.13 -10.85
CA HIS A 66 -5.84 -7.57 -10.63
C HIS A 66 -7.25 -8.20 -10.74
N PRO A 67 -7.42 -9.40 -11.35
CA PRO A 67 -8.74 -10.00 -11.59
C PRO A 67 -9.53 -10.30 -10.30
N GLN A 68 -8.85 -10.71 -9.23
CA GLN A 68 -9.48 -11.00 -7.93
C GLN A 68 -9.72 -9.75 -7.06
N VAL A 69 -9.35 -8.54 -7.54
CA VAL A 69 -9.48 -7.30 -6.77
C VAL A 69 -10.54 -6.39 -7.37
N LYS A 70 -11.68 -6.31 -6.67
CA LYS A 70 -12.87 -5.57 -7.12
C LYS A 70 -12.76 -4.07 -6.81
N ALA A 71 -12.26 -3.71 -5.62
CA ALA A 71 -12.10 -2.32 -5.20
C ALA A 71 -10.68 -1.81 -5.47
N ASN A 72 -10.53 -0.68 -6.15
CA ASN A 72 -9.23 -0.12 -6.49
C ASN A 72 -9.21 1.39 -6.21
N TYR A 73 -8.23 1.87 -5.44
CA TYR A 73 -8.16 3.26 -4.99
C TYR A 73 -6.85 3.93 -5.42
N LEU A 74 -6.97 5.10 -6.06
CA LEU A 74 -5.81 5.92 -6.36
C LEU A 74 -5.43 6.76 -5.15
N ALA A 75 -4.15 6.73 -4.78
CA ALA A 75 -3.63 7.48 -3.64
C ALA A 75 -2.23 8.04 -3.93
N SER A 76 -1.77 9.00 -3.12
CA SER A 76 -0.38 9.46 -3.23
C SER A 76 0.60 8.33 -2.83
N PRO A 77 1.87 8.36 -3.28
CA PRO A 77 2.85 7.35 -2.88
C PRO A 77 2.97 7.16 -1.37
N MET A 78 2.89 8.23 -0.56
CA MET A 78 2.89 8.11 0.89
C MET A 78 1.66 7.36 1.43
N LEU A 79 0.47 7.65 0.90
CA LEU A 79 -0.74 6.97 1.34
C LEU A 79 -0.74 5.48 0.97
N VAL A 80 -0.17 5.10 -0.18
CA VAL A 80 0.02 3.68 -0.52
C VAL A 80 0.82 2.95 0.56
N VAL A 81 1.93 3.56 1.02
CA VAL A 81 2.75 2.99 2.11
C VAL A 81 1.95 2.92 3.41
N LEU A 82 1.19 3.96 3.76
CA LEU A 82 0.37 3.96 4.98
C LEU A 82 -0.72 2.87 4.97
N TYR A 83 -1.42 2.69 3.86
CA TYR A 83 -2.42 1.63 3.71
C TYR A 83 -1.79 0.23 3.75
N ALA A 84 -0.60 0.05 3.16
CA ALA A 84 0.13 -1.21 3.24
C ALA A 84 0.55 -1.55 4.68
N LEU A 85 0.99 -0.55 5.46
CA LEU A 85 1.33 -0.74 6.87
C LEU A 85 0.10 -1.02 7.75
N ALA A 86 -1.02 -0.33 7.49
CA ALA A 86 -2.26 -0.54 8.20
C ALA A 86 -2.92 -1.89 7.86
N GLY A 87 -2.70 -2.40 6.65
CA GLY A 87 -3.27 -3.68 6.17
C GLY A 87 -4.78 -3.65 5.93
N THR A 88 -5.42 -2.49 6.01
CA THR A 88 -6.87 -2.34 5.83
C THR A 88 -7.21 -1.02 5.17
N GLY A 89 -8.23 -1.02 4.31
CA GLY A 89 -8.82 0.21 3.76
C GLY A 89 -9.77 0.91 4.73
N ASN A 90 -10.23 0.19 5.76
CA ASN A 90 -11.14 0.70 6.78
C ASN A 90 -10.36 1.29 7.96
N ILE A 91 -9.69 2.42 7.72
CA ILE A 91 -8.89 3.14 8.70
C ILE A 91 -9.07 4.65 8.54
N ASP A 92 -9.23 5.36 9.66
CA ASP A 92 -9.17 6.82 9.72
C ASP A 92 -7.80 7.25 10.26
N PHE A 93 -6.89 7.62 9.36
CA PHE A 93 -5.53 8.05 9.73
C PHE A 93 -5.48 9.30 10.62
N SER A 94 -6.58 10.02 10.83
CA SER A 94 -6.63 11.17 11.74
C SER A 94 -6.74 10.76 13.22
N VAL A 95 -7.30 9.58 13.50
CA VAL A 95 -7.61 9.12 14.87
C VAL A 95 -7.25 7.67 15.15
N ASP A 96 -6.93 6.87 14.13
CA ASP A 96 -6.57 5.46 14.27
C ASP A 96 -5.05 5.26 14.19
N PRO A 97 -4.47 4.39 15.03
CA PRO A 97 -3.08 3.99 14.90
C PRO A 97 -2.90 3.03 13.71
N ILE A 98 -1.76 3.14 13.02
CA ILE A 98 -1.41 2.23 11.91
C ILE A 98 -0.76 0.93 12.41
N SER A 99 -0.15 0.95 13.59
CA SER A 99 0.47 -0.21 14.23
C SER A 99 0.81 0.10 15.69
N ASN A 100 1.36 -0.87 16.40
CA ASN A 100 2.00 -0.67 17.70
C ASN A 100 3.52 -0.77 17.57
N ASP A 101 4.24 0.05 18.33
CA ASP A 101 5.69 -0.07 18.43
C ASP A 101 6.10 -1.36 19.17
N LYS A 102 7.41 -1.61 19.28
CA LYS A 102 7.96 -2.79 19.97
C LYS A 102 7.61 -2.86 21.47
N ASN A 103 7.18 -1.75 22.05
CA ASN A 103 6.77 -1.65 23.45
C ASN A 103 5.25 -1.69 23.61
N GLY A 104 4.49 -1.86 22.51
CA GLY A 104 3.04 -1.89 22.51
C GLY A 104 2.36 -0.51 22.45
N ASN A 105 3.11 0.59 22.25
CA ASN A 105 2.50 1.91 22.14
C ASN A 105 1.90 2.14 20.76
N PRO A 106 0.72 2.77 20.66
CA PRO A 106 0.09 3.05 19.37
C PRO A 106 0.89 4.09 18.56
N VAL A 107 1.17 3.74 17.31
CA VAL A 107 1.86 4.59 16.32
C VAL A 107 0.83 5.20 15.38
N PHE A 108 0.80 6.53 15.34
CA PHE A 108 -0.10 7.31 14.48
C PHE A 108 0.70 7.95 13.35
N PRO A 109 0.15 8.03 12.12
CA PRO A 109 0.89 8.49 10.96
C PRO A 109 1.16 10.01 10.96
N PHE A 110 0.31 10.81 11.61
CA PHE A 110 0.39 12.27 11.60
C PHE A 110 0.60 12.91 12.98
N LYS A 111 0.86 12.11 14.02
CA LYS A 111 1.06 12.63 15.37
C LYS A 111 2.36 13.43 15.45
N GLY A 112 2.24 14.75 15.61
CA GLY A 112 3.36 15.70 15.61
C GLY A 112 3.40 16.63 14.38
N PHE A 113 2.58 16.37 13.35
CA PHE A 113 2.31 17.34 12.30
C PHE A 113 1.26 18.32 12.81
N VAL A 114 1.70 19.42 13.42
CA VAL A 114 0.82 20.58 13.64
C VAL A 114 0.44 21.09 12.26
N ALA A 115 -0.86 21.05 11.94
CA ALA A 115 -1.39 21.76 10.79
C ALA A 115 -0.96 23.22 10.91
N ILE A 116 -0.14 23.69 9.98
CA ILE A 116 0.15 25.11 9.85
C ILE A 116 -1.13 25.72 9.28
N SER A 117 -2.06 26.13 10.15
CA SER A 117 -3.21 26.98 9.82
C SER A 117 -3.09 28.29 10.55
#